data_AF-A0A7C3XMJ4-F1
#
_entry.id   AF-A0A7C3XMJ4-F1
#
_cell.length_a   1.000
_cell.length_b   1.000
_cell.length_c   1.000
_cell.angle_alpha   90.00
_cell.angle_beta   90.00
_cell.angle_gamma   90.00
#
_symmetry.space_group_name_H-M   'P 1'
#
loop_
_entity.id
_entity.type
_entity.pdbx_description
1 polymer ?
#
loop_
_entity_poly.entity_id
_entity_poly.type
_entity_poly.pdbx_seq_one_letter_code
_entity_poly.pdbx_strand_id
1 'polypeptide(L)' 'MSTNKTSCHFCGSSESALLWAEHKELGGMWVCPDCWRKVFVKNLFVTGSGSSKGDGGCSCGSCG' A
#
# COMPACT_ATOMS: atom_id res chain seq x y z
N MET A 1 -16.26 -6.38 -25.61
CA MET A 1 -15.54 -7.17 -24.60
C MET A 1 -15.36 -6.30 -23.38
N SER A 2 -16.21 -6.45 -22.36
CA SER A 2 -16.15 -5.65 -21.14
C SER A 2 -14.96 -6.12 -20.31
N THR A 3 -13.85 -5.38 -20.35
CA THR A 3 -12.71 -5.56 -19.45
C THR A 3 -13.14 -5.17 -18.05
N ASN A 4 -13.80 -6.11 -17.35
CA ASN A 4 -14.19 -5.99 -15.97
C ASN A 4 -12.92 -6.04 -15.10
N LYS A 5 -12.21 -4.90 -15.04
CA LYS A 5 -10.99 -4.69 -14.26
C LYS A 5 -11.37 -4.49 -12.78
N THR A 6 -12.05 -5.47 -12.20
CA THR A 6 -12.55 -5.43 -10.81
C THR A 6 -12.11 -6.64 -10.02
N SER A 7 -10.84 -7.05 -10.15
CA SER A 7 -10.27 -8.08 -9.28
C SER A 7 -8.99 -7.61 -8.61
N CYS A 8 -8.80 -8.03 -7.36
CA CYS A 8 -7.59 -7.77 -6.60
C CYS A 8 -6.41 -8.44 -7.30
N HIS A 9 -5.33 -7.70 -7.53
CA HIS A 9 -4.14 -8.23 -8.21
C HIS A 9 -3.45 -9.39 -7.46
N PHE A 10 -3.50 -9.41 -6.13
CA PHE A 10 -2.84 -10.46 -5.33
C PHE A 10 -3.65 -11.76 -5.18
N CYS A 11 -4.96 -11.66 -4.92
CA CYS A 11 -5.80 -12.83 -4.62
C CYS A 11 -6.86 -13.11 -5.69
N GLY A 12 -6.98 -12.27 -6.72
CA GLY A 12 -7.99 -12.38 -7.76
C GLY A 12 -9.42 -12.07 -7.30
N SER A 13 -9.61 -11.64 -6.05
CA SER A 13 -10.95 -11.45 -5.48
C SER A 13 -11.69 -10.31 -6.16
N SER A 14 -12.90 -10.56 -6.63
CA SER A 14 -13.78 -9.59 -7.29
C SER A 14 -14.67 -8.86 -6.29
N GLU A 15 -14.06 -8.35 -5.23
CA GLU A 15 -14.73 -7.56 -4.22
C GLU A 15 -15.19 -6.23 -4.84
N SER A 16 -16.39 -5.77 -4.50
CA SER A 16 -16.89 -4.48 -4.96
C SER A 16 -16.14 -3.28 -4.32
N ALA A 17 -15.35 -3.51 -3.27
CA ALA A 17 -14.58 -2.49 -2.55
C ALA A 17 -13.06 -2.64 -2.75
N LEU A 18 -12.60 -2.64 -4.00
CA LEU A 18 -11.16 -2.60 -4.29
C LEU A 18 -10.59 -1.20 -3.99
N LEU A 19 -9.40 -1.19 -3.39
CA LEU A 19 -8.61 0.00 -3.11
C LEU A 19 -7.52 0.13 -4.16
N TRP A 20 -7.35 1.34 -4.68
CA TRP A 20 -6.19 1.66 -5.50
C TRP A 20 -4.98 1.89 -4.60
N ALA A 21 -3.87 1.22 -4.90
CA ALA A 21 -2.61 1.39 -4.19
C ALA A 21 -1.44 1.34 -5.16
N GLU A 22 -0.40 2.11 -4.88
CA GLU A 22 0.81 2.11 -5.69
C GLU A 22 1.87 1.26 -5.01
N HIS A 23 2.23 0.12 -5.60
CA HIS A 23 3.29 -0.74 -5.09
C HIS A 23 4.65 -0.26 -5.61
N LYS A 24 5.67 -0.25 -4.75
CA LYS A 24 7.01 0.25 -5.09
C LYS A 24 7.60 -0.37 -6.35
N GLU A 25 7.39 -1.67 -6.55
CA GLU A 25 7.97 -2.42 -7.68
C GLU A 25 6.98 -2.67 -8.83
N LEU A 26 5.68 -2.69 -8.55
CA LEU A 26 4.65 -3.09 -9.53
C LEU A 26 3.87 -1.89 -10.08
N GLY A 27 3.98 -0.73 -9.44
CA GLY A 27 3.21 0.47 -9.76
C GLY A 27 1.77 0.43 -9.25
N GLY A 28 0.91 1.25 -9.85
CA GLY A 28 -0.49 1.38 -9.47
C GLY A 28 -1.31 0.12 -9.74
N MET A 29 -1.92 -0.44 -8.70
CA MET A 29 -2.68 -1.68 -8.73
C MET A 29 -3.95 -1.60 -7.87
N TRP A 30 -4.98 -2.36 -8.26
CA TRP A 30 -6.19 -2.55 -7.46
C TRP A 30 -6.04 -3.74 -6.54
N VAL A 31 -6.33 -3.55 -5.26
CA VAL A 31 -6.19 -4.57 -4.23
C VAL A 31 -7.37 -4.53 -3.26
N CYS A 32 -7.79 -5.69 -2.76
CA CYS A 32 -8.82 -5.74 -1.73
C CYS A 32 -8.26 -5.21 -0.39
N PRO A 33 -9.11 -4.73 0.55
CA PRO A 33 -8.68 -4.20 1.83
C PRO A 33 -7.81 -5.16 2.65
N ASP A 34 -8.05 -6.47 2.53
CA ASP A 34 -7.29 -7.51 3.20
C ASP A 34 -5.83 -7.59 2.68
N CYS A 35 -5.67 -7.65 1.35
CA CYS A 35 -4.37 -7.63 0.71
C CYS A 35 -3.66 -6.28 0.89
N TRP A 36 -4.41 -5.18 0.83
CA TRP A 36 -3.89 -3.85 1.07
C TRP A 36 -3.25 -3.77 2.46
N ARG A 37 -3.96 -4.20 3.51
CA ARG A 37 -3.42 -4.18 4.88
C ARG A 37 -2.14 -5.02 5.01
N LYS A 38 -2.07 -6.21 4.40
CA LYS A 38 -0.89 -7.08 4.43
C LYS A 38 0.34 -6.43 3.78
N VAL A 39 0.15 -5.76 2.64
CA VAL A 39 1.22 -5.11 1.88
C VAL A 39 1.61 -3.77 2.52
N PHE A 40 0.63 -3.05 3.07
CA PHE A 40 0.84 -1.82 3.83
C PHE A 40 1.67 -2.07 5.11
N VAL A 41 1.38 -3.14 5.87
CA VAL A 41 2.18 -3.53 7.05
C VAL A 41 3.63 -3.85 6.68
N LYS A 42 3.87 -4.37 5.48
CA LYS A 42 5.22 -4.59 4.94
C LYS A 42 5.88 -3.32 4.39
N ASN A 43 5.19 -2.19 4.44
CA ASN A 43 5.64 -0.90 3.91
C ASN A 43 6.06 -0.98 2.43
N LEU A 44 5.36 -1.81 1.65
CA LEU A 44 5.66 -2.06 0.24
C LEU A 44 4.89 -1.12 -0.71
N PHE A 45 3.91 -0.38 -0.20
CA PHE A 45 3.26 0.67 -0.96
C PHE A 45 4.11 1.94 -0.97
N VAL A 46 4.01 2.68 -2.07
CA VAL A 46 4.49 4.04 -2.19
C VAL A 46 3.56 4.92 -1.36
N THR A 47 3.83 5.00 -0.06
CA THR A 47 3.29 6.09 0.75
C THR A 47 4.09 7.30 0.30
N GLY A 48 3.42 8.29 -0.30
CA GLY A 48 4.06 9.49 -0.85
C GLY A 48 5.20 9.95 0.03
N SER A 49 6.37 10.09 -0.58
CA SER A 49 7.67 10.42 0.01
C SER A 49 7.55 11.39 1.18
N GLY A 50 7.29 10.85 2.38
CA GLY A 50 7.60 11.50 3.62
C GLY A 50 9.10 11.40 3.73
N SER A 51 9.78 12.49 3.42
CA SER A 51 11.19 12.74 3.69
C SER A 51 11.57 12.15 5.05
N SER A 52 12.16 10.96 5.06
CA SER A 52 12.86 10.39 6.19
C SER A 52 13.96 9.45 5.68
N LYS A 53 14.73 9.95 4.71
CA LYS A 53 16.18 9.85 4.82
C LYS A 53 16.64 10.92 5.83
N GLY A 54 16.27 10.75 7.09
CA GLY A 54 17.24 10.85 8.18
C GLY A 54 17.46 9.38 8.58
N ASP A 55 18.65 8.84 8.76
CA ASP A 55 19.81 9.45 9.40
C ASP A 55 19.38 10.50 10.43
N GLY A 56 18.64 10.02 11.42
CA GLY A 56 18.00 10.84 12.43
C GLY A 56 17.27 9.92 13.37
N GLY A 57 17.95 9.56 14.46
CA GLY A 57 17.55 8.50 15.36
C GLY A 57 16.13 8.62 15.89
N CYS A 58 15.59 7.46 16.28
CA CYS A 58 14.61 7.39 17.34
C CYS A 58 15.21 8.01 18.62
N SER A 59 15.14 9.32 18.77
CA SER A 59 15.14 9.95 20.09
C SER A 59 13.70 10.08 20.53
N CYS A 60 13.18 8.97 21.05
CA CYS A 60 12.12 9.01 22.04
C CYS A 60 12.68 9.74 23.26
N GLY A 61 12.54 11.06 23.27
CA GLY A 61 13.14 11.91 24.30
C GLY A 61 12.57 13.32 24.20
N SER A 62 11.40 13.50 24.81
CA SER A 62 10.89 14.72 25.48
C SER A 62 9.37 14.83 25.28
N CYS A 63 8.63 13.89 25.88
CA CYS A 63 7.50 14.29 26.71
C CYS A 63 8.12 14.58 28.08
N GLY A 64 8.28 15.85 28.45
CA GLY A 64 8.88 16.28 29.71
C GLY A 64 9.26 17.76 29.66
#